data_AF-A0A1Q7E189-F1
#
_entry.id   AF-A0A1Q7E189-F1
#
_cell.length_a   1.000
_cell.length_b   1.000
_cell.length_c   1.000
_cell.angle_alpha   90.00
_cell.angle_beta   90.00
_cell.angle_gamma   90.00
#
_symmetry.space_group_name_H-M   'P 1'
#
loop_
_entity.id
_entity.type
_entity.pdbx_description
1 polymer ?
#
loop_
_entity_poly.entity_id
_entity_poly.type
_entity_poly.pdbx_seq_one_letter_code
_entity_poly.pdbx_strand_id
1 'polypeptide(L)'
;MLVIVLLFVAALSACRTAPASPPVPSPVRPVGVAASGGGERDTTCELAPGPVQPAGTLTVALPGLVDPAHAPVPASDAERLVFPQLYEPLVHIDCGGRLVPGLAESWSVDSGGRRWRPQR
;
A
#
# COMPACT_ATOMS: atom_id res chain seq x y z
N MET A 1 -57.93 2.94 -13.60
CA MET A 1 -57.23 2.21 -12.51
C MET A 1 -56.37 1.04 -13.01
N LEU A 2 -56.85 0.17 -13.91
CA LEU A 2 -56.07 -0.98 -14.42
C LEU A 2 -54.72 -0.60 -15.07
N VAL A 3 -54.67 0.51 -15.82
CA VAL A 3 -53.45 1.02 -16.49
C VAL A 3 -52.39 1.52 -15.50
N ILE A 4 -52.82 2.11 -14.37
CA ILE A 4 -51.92 2.62 -13.33
C ILE A 4 -51.26 1.46 -12.56
N VAL A 5 -52.00 0.37 -12.34
CA VAL A 5 -51.47 -0.84 -11.68
C VAL A 5 -50.42 -1.54 -12.55
N LEU A 6 -50.63 -1.62 -13.87
CA LEU A 6 -49.67 -2.22 -14.81
C LEU A 6 -48.35 -1.44 -14.90
N LEU A 7 -48.39 -0.10 -14.82
CA LEU A 7 -47.19 0.74 -14.81
C LEU A 7 -46.37 0.57 -13.52
N PHE A 8 -47.02 0.39 -12.37
CA PHE A 8 -46.33 0.18 -11.09
C PHE A 8 -45.64 -1.19 -11.02
N VAL A 9 -46.25 -2.25 -11.58
CA VAL A 9 -45.65 -3.60 -11.59
C VAL A 9 -44.41 -3.68 -12.48
N ALA A 10 -44.38 -2.93 -13.60
CA ALA A 10 -43.22 -2.90 -14.50
C ALA A 10 -42.00 -2.20 -13.88
N ALA A 11 -42.20 -1.16 -13.06
CA ALA A 11 -41.11 -0.39 -12.45
C ALA A 11 -40.36 -1.16 -11.33
N LEU A 12 -41.02 -2.09 -10.64
CA LEU A 12 -40.43 -2.86 -9.54
C LEU A 12 -39.52 -4.02 -9.99
N SER A 13 -39.56 -4.42 -11.27
CA SER A 13 -38.79 -5.56 -11.78
C SER A 13 -37.36 -5.20 -12.20
N ALA A 14 -37.06 -3.92 -12.42
CA ALA A 14 -35.80 -3.47 -13.01
C ALA A 14 -34.60 -3.37 -12.03
N CYS A 15 -34.80 -3.54 -10.72
CA CYS A 15 -33.73 -3.38 -9.73
C CYS A 15 -33.02 -4.70 -9.32
N ARG A 16 -33.28 -5.83 -9.99
CA ARG A 16 -32.74 -7.13 -9.57
C ARG A 16 -31.48 -7.63 -10.29
N THR A 17 -30.83 -6.79 -11.09
CA THR A 17 -29.54 -7.15 -11.69
C THR A 17 -28.42 -6.85 -10.70
N ALA A 18 -28.20 -7.75 -9.75
CA ALA A 18 -27.01 -7.72 -8.91
C ALA A 18 -25.77 -8.03 -9.79
N PRO A 19 -24.74 -7.18 -9.80
CA PRO A 19 -23.49 -7.50 -10.48
C PRO A 19 -22.87 -8.75 -9.85
N ALA A 20 -22.41 -9.69 -10.67
CA ALA A 20 -21.75 -10.90 -10.22
C ALA A 20 -20.54 -10.53 -9.33
N SER A 21 -20.56 -10.93 -8.06
CA SER A 21 -19.43 -10.72 -7.17
C SER A 21 -18.21 -11.48 -7.71
N PRO A 22 -17.04 -10.83 -7.80
CA PRO A 22 -15.80 -11.53 -8.14
C PRO A 22 -15.51 -12.61 -7.08
N PRO A 23 -14.82 -13.70 -7.46
CA PRO A 23 -14.46 -14.75 -6.52
C PRO A 23 -13.60 -14.16 -5.39
N VAL A 24 -14.07 -14.28 -4.15
CA VAL A 24 -13.30 -13.92 -2.96
C VAL A 24 -12.11 -14.88 -2.86
N PRO A 25 -10.86 -14.40 -2.87
CA PRO A 25 -9.70 -15.27 -2.70
C PRO A 25 -9.73 -15.89 -1.30
N SER A 26 -9.53 -17.21 -1.24
CA SER A 26 -9.44 -17.95 0.02
C SER A 26 -8.32 -17.41 0.91
N PRO A 27 -8.49 -17.39 2.25
CA PRO A 27 -7.45 -16.97 3.17
C PRO A 27 -6.24 -17.90 3.05
N VAL A 28 -5.11 -17.36 2.61
CA VAL A 28 -3.82 -18.07 2.59
C VAL A 28 -3.40 -18.29 4.05
N ARG A 29 -3.19 -19.55 4.44
CA ARG A 29 -2.64 -19.86 5.76
C ARG A 29 -1.24 -19.25 5.89
N PRO A 30 -0.92 -18.52 6.97
CA PRO A 30 0.44 -18.04 7.18
C PRO A 30 1.36 -19.25 7.32
N VAL A 31 2.32 -19.38 6.41
CA VAL A 31 3.43 -20.32 6.56
C VAL A 31 4.30 -19.78 7.70
N GLY A 32 4.48 -20.58 8.76
CA GLY A 32 5.28 -20.18 9.90
C GLY A 32 6.73 -19.96 9.48
N VAL A 33 7.23 -18.73 9.63
CA VAL A 33 8.62 -18.39 9.31
C VAL A 33 9.47 -18.68 10.54
N ALA A 34 10.35 -19.68 10.43
CA ALA A 34 11.38 -19.94 11.42
C ALA A 34 12.43 -18.83 11.35
N ALA A 35 12.62 -18.12 12.47
CA ALA A 35 13.63 -17.08 12.60
C ALA A 35 15.03 -17.69 12.46
N SER A 36 15.78 -17.24 11.46
CA SER A 36 17.21 -17.52 11.35
C SER A 36 17.96 -16.19 11.32
N GLY A 37 18.63 -15.88 12.44
CA GLY A 37 19.58 -14.78 12.50
C GLY A 37 20.93 -15.19 11.93
N GLY A 38 21.62 -14.24 11.29
CA GLY A 38 23.01 -14.40 10.84
C GLY A 38 23.49 -13.14 10.11
N GLY A 39 24.57 -12.53 10.59
CA GLY A 39 25.05 -11.22 10.18
C GLY A 39 25.80 -11.19 8.84
N GLU A 40 25.28 -10.36 7.96
CA GLU A 40 25.89 -9.37 7.05
C GLU A 40 24.71 -8.40 6.81
N ARG A 41 24.89 -7.07 6.81
CA ARG A 41 23.74 -6.13 6.94
C ARG A 41 22.87 -6.08 5.68
N ASP A 42 22.03 -7.09 5.54
CA ASP A 42 21.11 -7.29 4.45
C ASP A 42 20.17 -6.09 4.33
N THR A 43 20.38 -5.30 3.28
CA THR A 43 19.43 -4.27 2.84
C THR A 43 18.17 -4.91 2.25
N THR A 44 18.20 -6.23 1.99
CA THR A 44 17.09 -6.98 1.41
C THR A 44 16.17 -7.40 2.54
N CYS A 45 15.00 -6.76 2.64
CA CYS A 45 13.89 -7.43 3.31
C CYS A 45 13.54 -8.65 2.46
N GLU A 46 13.62 -9.85 3.03
CA GLU A 46 12.86 -10.96 2.47
C GLU A 46 11.37 -10.66 2.69
N LEU A 47 10.71 -10.09 1.67
CA LEU A 47 9.28 -9.74 1.72
C LEU A 47 8.39 -10.97 1.61
N ALA A 48 8.84 -11.99 0.88
CA ALA A 48 8.17 -13.28 0.74
C ALA A 48 9.18 -14.36 0.33
N PRO A 49 9.00 -15.62 0.78
CA PRO A 49 9.85 -16.71 0.37
C PRO A 49 9.55 -17.15 -1.06
N GLY A 50 10.58 -17.62 -1.76
CA GLY A 50 10.47 -18.25 -3.08
C GLY A 50 10.97 -17.40 -4.24
N PRO A 51 10.92 -17.93 -5.48
CA PRO A 51 11.41 -17.23 -6.65
C PRO A 51 10.55 -16.00 -6.96
N VAL A 52 11.20 -14.91 -7.40
CA VAL A 52 10.52 -13.71 -7.89
C VAL A 52 9.69 -14.08 -9.11
N GLN A 53 8.39 -13.85 -9.03
CA GLN A 53 7.49 -14.05 -10.15
C GLN A 53 7.40 -12.77 -11.00
N PRO A 54 7.09 -12.89 -12.30
CA PRO A 54 6.92 -11.74 -13.20
C PRO A 54 5.85 -10.76 -12.70
N ALA A 55 5.88 -9.55 -13.27
CA ALA A 55 4.95 -8.47 -12.95
C ALA A 55 3.48 -8.93 -12.92
N GLY A 56 2.77 -8.53 -11.87
CA GLY A 56 1.38 -8.90 -11.63
C GLY A 56 0.72 -7.96 -10.62
N THR A 57 -0.51 -8.29 -10.24
CA THR A 57 -1.27 -7.50 -9.26
C THR A 57 -1.00 -8.02 -7.84
N LEU A 58 -0.40 -7.19 -6.99
CA LEU A 58 -0.31 -7.44 -5.55
C LEU A 58 -1.48 -6.76 -4.84
N THR A 59 -2.23 -7.52 -4.05
CA THR A 59 -3.26 -6.97 -3.16
C THR A 59 -2.75 -6.97 -1.73
N VAL A 60 -2.73 -5.79 -1.09
CA VAL A 60 -2.29 -5.61 0.29
C VAL A 60 -3.45 -5.08 1.12
N ALA A 61 -3.72 -5.70 2.27
CA ALA A 61 -4.71 -5.20 3.21
C ALA A 61 -4.15 -3.98 3.97
N LEU A 62 -4.95 -2.93 4.12
CA LEU A 62 -4.56 -1.73 4.86
C LEU A 62 -5.01 -1.81 6.33
N PRO A 63 -4.22 -1.28 7.28
CA PRO A 63 -4.59 -1.27 8.70
C PRO A 63 -5.69 -0.23 9.05
N GLY A 64 -6.24 0.48 8.06
CA GLY A 64 -7.24 1.52 8.25
C GLY A 64 -7.66 2.20 6.95
N LEU A 65 -8.49 3.25 7.07
CA LEU A 65 -8.90 4.10 5.96
C LEU A 65 -7.77 5.07 5.55
N VAL A 66 -7.86 5.55 4.32
CA VAL A 66 -6.95 6.56 3.74
C VAL A 66 -7.78 7.79 3.41
N ASP A 67 -7.39 8.96 3.91
CA ASP A 67 -7.93 10.24 3.47
C ASP A 67 -6.93 10.91 2.51
N PRO A 68 -7.25 11.02 1.21
CA PRO A 68 -6.39 11.67 0.24
C PRO A 68 -6.08 13.15 0.56
N ALA A 69 -6.91 13.82 1.37
CA ALA A 69 -6.67 15.21 1.76
C ALA A 69 -5.41 15.39 2.65
N HIS A 70 -4.91 14.32 3.27
CA HIS A 70 -3.64 14.34 4.01
C HIS A 70 -2.40 14.26 3.12
N ALA A 71 -2.54 13.91 1.84
CA ALA A 71 -1.37 13.77 0.97
C ALA A 71 -0.60 15.09 0.81
N PRO A 72 0.75 15.06 0.79
CA PRO A 72 1.62 13.87 0.85
C PRO A 72 2.07 13.49 2.28
N VAL A 73 1.53 14.12 3.33
CA VAL A 73 2.00 13.94 4.72
C VAL A 73 1.07 12.99 5.48
N PRO A 74 1.46 11.72 5.69
CA PRO A 74 0.55 10.73 6.26
C PRO A 74 0.27 11.00 7.74
N ALA A 75 -1.00 10.94 8.12
CA ALA A 75 -1.49 11.04 9.50
C ALA A 75 -1.82 9.67 10.13
N SER A 76 -1.94 8.60 9.32
CA SER A 76 -2.23 7.24 9.77
C SER A 76 -1.25 6.19 9.22
N ASP A 77 -1.25 4.98 9.81
CA ASP A 77 -0.42 3.86 9.33
C ASP A 77 -0.83 3.37 7.92
N ALA A 78 -2.12 3.46 7.58
CA ALA A 78 -2.59 3.14 6.23
C ALA A 78 -2.04 4.15 5.21
N GLU A 79 -2.06 5.44 5.55
CA GLU A 79 -1.50 6.50 4.71
C GLU A 79 0.02 6.41 4.60
N ARG A 80 0.72 6.02 5.67
CA ARG A 80 2.17 5.75 5.66
C ARG A 80 2.56 4.63 4.69
N LEU A 81 1.65 3.69 4.41
CA LEU A 81 1.87 2.66 3.40
C LEU A 81 1.57 3.16 1.98
N VAL A 82 0.47 3.90 1.81
CA VAL A 82 -0.04 4.28 0.48
C VAL A 82 0.70 5.48 -0.14
N PHE A 83 0.94 6.55 0.61
CA PHE A 83 1.50 7.78 0.04
C PHE A 83 2.91 7.60 -0.55
N PRO A 84 3.83 6.81 0.05
CA PRO A 84 5.14 6.54 -0.56
C PRO A 84 5.10 5.75 -1.88
N GLN A 85 3.96 5.15 -2.25
CA GLN A 85 3.78 4.52 -3.57
C GLN A 85 3.41 5.51 -4.66
N LEU A 86 2.98 6.72 -4.27
CA LEU A 86 2.51 7.78 -5.17
C LEU A 86 3.51 8.94 -5.28
N TYR A 87 4.35 9.12 -4.27
CA TYR A 87 5.31 10.21 -4.16
C TYR A 87 6.69 9.66 -3.83
N GLU A 88 7.71 10.28 -4.41
CA GLU A 88 9.10 9.95 -4.13
C GLU A 88 9.67 10.91 -3.07
N PRO A 89 10.15 10.42 -1.91
CA PRO A 89 10.78 11.24 -0.89
C PRO A 89 12.24 11.58 -1.25
N LEU A 90 12.84 12.52 -0.50
CA LEU A 90 14.28 12.84 -0.64
C LEU A 90 15.17 11.66 -0.25
N VAL A 91 14.76 10.91 0.77
CA VAL A 91 15.46 9.72 1.29
C VAL A 91 14.44 8.65 1.62
N HIS A 92 14.85 7.39 1.50
CA HIS A 92 14.07 6.24 1.96
C HIS A 92 14.64 5.68 3.26
N ILE A 93 13.86 4.84 3.92
CA ILE A 93 14.31 4.04 5.07
C ILE A 93 14.35 2.58 4.60
N ASP A 94 15.53 1.95 4.70
CA ASP A 94 15.68 0.53 4.39
C ASP A 94 15.14 -0.38 5.51
N CYS A 95 15.17 -1.67 5.26
CA CYS A 95 14.75 -2.72 6.19
C CYS A 95 15.51 -2.71 7.52
N GLY A 96 16.74 -2.21 7.52
CA GLY A 96 17.57 -2.04 8.71
C GLY A 96 17.33 -0.70 9.42
N GLY A 97 16.35 0.09 8.98
CA GLY A 97 16.07 1.41 9.55
C GLY A 97 17.08 2.49 9.14
N ARG A 98 17.91 2.26 8.12
CA ARG A 98 18.92 3.21 7.65
C ARG A 98 18.34 4.13 6.59
N LEU A 99 18.75 5.39 6.64
CA LEU A 99 18.47 6.32 5.54
C LEU A 99 19.27 5.91 4.31
N VAL A 100 18.59 5.74 3.19
CA VAL A 100 19.18 5.46 1.88
C VAL A 100 18.72 6.50 0.86
N PRO A 101 19.49 6.71 -0.23
CA PRO A 101 19.13 7.69 -1.26
C PRO A 101 17.72 7.49 -1.84
N GLY A 102 17.06 8.61 -2.15
CA GLY A 102 15.83 8.70 -2.93
C GLY A 102 16.02 9.79 -3.99
N LEU A 103 15.14 10.80 -4.04
CA LEU A 103 15.36 11.98 -4.90
C LEU A 103 16.65 12.76 -4.58
N ALA A 104 17.16 12.64 -3.35
CA ALA A 104 18.48 13.12 -2.98
C ALA A 104 19.47 11.95 -3.03
N GLU A 105 20.47 12.03 -3.91
CA GLU A 105 21.54 11.04 -4.06
C GLU A 105 22.52 11.08 -2.87
N SER A 106 22.66 12.25 -2.24
CA SER A 106 23.44 12.41 -1.01
C SER A 106 22.97 13.61 -0.19
N TRP A 107 23.53 13.77 1.02
CA TRP A 107 23.24 14.92 1.88
C TRP A 107 24.42 15.24 2.79
N SER A 108 24.55 16.51 3.17
CA SER A 108 25.48 16.93 4.21
C SER A 108 24.74 17.43 5.45
N VAL A 109 25.36 17.23 6.62
CA VAL A 109 24.82 17.61 7.92
C VAL A 109 25.79 18.54 8.62
N ASP A 110 25.31 19.74 8.94
CA ASP A 110 26.09 20.78 9.62
C ASP A 110 25.41 21.22 10.91
N SER A 111 26.05 22.16 11.62
CA SER A 111 25.48 22.86 12.77
C SER A 111 25.04 21.90 13.89
N GLY A 112 25.81 20.83 14.11
CA GLY A 112 25.49 19.81 15.12
C GLY A 112 24.18 19.07 14.86
N GLY A 113 23.86 18.77 13.59
CA GLY A 113 22.67 18.00 13.22
C GLY A 113 21.41 18.85 12.94
N ARG A 114 21.51 20.18 13.04
CA ARG A 114 20.35 21.09 12.88
C ARG A 114 20.16 21.58 11.45
N ARG A 115 21.14 21.39 10.57
CA ARG A 115 21.04 21.79 9.16
C ARG A 115 21.41 20.63 8.26
N TRP A 116 20.51 20.31 7.35
CA TRP A 116 20.66 19.25 6.37
C TRP A 116 20.60 19.88 4.97
N ARG A 117 21.50 19.47 4.07
CA ARG A 117 21.48 19.91 2.68
C ARG A 117 21.44 18.69 1.76
N PRO A 118 20.27 18.36 1.18
CA PRO A 118 20.17 17.31 0.18
C PRO A 118 20.84 17.75 -1.12
N GLN A 119 21.39 16.79 -1.83
CA GLN A 119 22.07 16.94 -3.10
C GLN A 119 21.49 15.90 -4.05
N ARG A 120 21.29 16.30 -5.30
CA ARG A 120 20.97 15.38 -6.37
C ARG A 120 22.27 14.96 -7.03
#